data_AF-A0A534LJB5-F1
#
_entry.id   AF-A0A534LJB5-F1
#
_cell.length_a   1.000
_cell.length_b   1.000
_cell.length_c   1.000
_cell.angle_alpha   90.00
_cell.angle_beta   90.00
_cell.angle_gamma   90.00
#
_symmetry.space_group_name_H-M   'P 1'
#
loop_
_entity.id
_entity.type
_entity.pdbx_description
1 polymer ?
#
loop_
_entity_poly.entity_id
_entity_poly.type
_entity_poly.pdbx_seq_one_letter_code
_entity_poly.pdbx_strand_id
1 'polypeptide(L)'
;MSASSRSRIGLLCIAGAIGLYFLSFFFRYVGYFLPPSGPAVQDSFYLGLHIVWLPLIGTLLIGAIAAVFVIGVWFVWGDRARFDASQRAYLGLAALAFAAAFGAAVLRTSLGLFLGFVYAPDLHGVLDAVNVGAAISLGFTVYWLLLGVGIRQARLAGIIALVAGSLSSALAVLWRVTQNDGFALIGLTAGLMSLTLWMSLFLWGSEELRVRADDRPP
;
A
#
# COMPACT_ATOMS: atom_id res chain seq x y z
N MET A 1 7.55 -8.35 -26.01
CA MET A 1 7.89 -7.37 -24.96
C MET A 1 9.30 -7.62 -24.46
N SER A 2 10.19 -6.63 -24.57
CA SER A 2 11.51 -6.70 -23.93
C SER A 2 11.35 -6.76 -22.40
N ALA A 3 12.29 -7.36 -21.67
CA ALA A 3 12.19 -7.45 -20.21
C ALA A 3 12.16 -6.08 -19.52
N SER A 4 12.83 -5.06 -20.09
CA SER A 4 12.69 -3.68 -19.61
C SER A 4 11.23 -3.19 -19.66
N SER A 5 10.49 -3.57 -20.72
CA SER A 5 9.08 -3.23 -20.86
C SER A 5 8.18 -3.90 -19.81
N ARG A 6 8.45 -5.16 -19.42
CA ARG A 6 7.68 -5.85 -18.37
C ARG A 6 7.94 -5.28 -16.97
N SER A 7 9.20 -5.08 -16.61
CA SER A 7 9.57 -4.43 -15.35
C SER A 7 9.01 -3.00 -15.24
N ARG A 8 9.03 -2.22 -16.34
CA ARG A 8 8.40 -0.90 -16.41
C ARG A 8 6.89 -0.95 -16.14
N ILE A 9 6.17 -1.87 -16.80
CA ILE A 9 4.74 -2.09 -16.55
C ILE A 9 4.51 -2.44 -15.08
N GLY A 10 5.38 -3.27 -14.50
CA GLY A 10 5.32 -3.62 -13.08
C GLY A 10 5.42 -2.41 -12.14
N LEU A 11 6.36 -1.50 -12.39
CA LEU A 11 6.50 -0.26 -11.62
C LEU A 11 5.27 0.66 -11.77
N LEU A 12 4.71 0.76 -12.98
CA LEU A 12 3.49 1.54 -13.24
C LEU A 12 2.28 0.93 -12.53
N CYS A 13 2.15 -0.40 -12.49
CA CYS A 13 1.11 -1.07 -11.71
C CYS A 13 1.24 -0.74 -10.22
N ILE A 14 2.46 -0.75 -9.67
CA ILE A 14 2.68 -0.40 -8.27
C ILE A 14 2.35 1.07 -7.99
N ALA A 15 2.80 2.00 -8.86
CA ALA A 15 2.43 3.42 -8.76
C ALA A 15 0.91 3.61 -8.84
N GLY A 16 0.25 2.92 -9.77
CA GLY A 16 -1.21 2.93 -9.92
C GLY A 16 -1.93 2.41 -8.68
N ALA A 17 -1.43 1.32 -8.06
CA ALA A 17 -1.99 0.79 -6.81
C ALA A 17 -1.85 1.80 -5.66
N ILE A 18 -0.69 2.47 -5.54
CA ILE A 18 -0.48 3.53 -4.55
C ILE A 18 -1.44 4.72 -4.79
N GLY A 19 -1.57 5.16 -6.04
CA GLY A 19 -2.48 6.25 -6.43
C GLY A 19 -3.96 5.90 -6.20
N LEU A 20 -4.38 4.68 -6.51
CA LEU A 20 -5.73 4.21 -6.22
C LEU A 20 -5.99 4.09 -4.71
N TYR A 21 -4.99 3.66 -3.93
CA TYR A 21 -5.08 3.65 -2.48
C TYR A 21 -5.25 5.07 -1.92
N PHE A 22 -4.49 6.04 -2.44
CA PHE A 22 -4.65 7.45 -2.12
C PHE A 22 -6.08 7.92 -2.42
N LEU A 23 -6.59 7.65 -3.62
CA LEU A 23 -7.94 8.04 -4.03
C LEU A 23 -9.03 7.37 -3.17
N SER A 24 -8.82 6.11 -2.77
CA SER A 24 -9.74 5.40 -1.87
C SER A 24 -9.87 6.07 -0.50
N PHE A 25 -8.78 6.67 -0.01
CA PHE A 25 -8.79 7.46 1.22
C PHE A 25 -9.73 8.66 1.06
N PHE A 26 -9.62 9.44 -0.03
CA PHE A 26 -10.53 10.57 -0.29
C PHE A 26 -12.00 10.15 -0.37
N PHE A 27 -12.32 9.08 -1.10
CA PHE A 27 -13.70 8.58 -1.20
C PHE A 27 -14.29 8.15 0.15
N ARG A 28 -13.46 7.63 1.06
CA ARG A 28 -13.90 7.31 2.42
C ARG A 28 -14.36 8.54 3.21
N TYR A 29 -13.85 9.73 2.88
CA TYR A 29 -14.25 10.99 3.52
C TYR A 29 -15.26 11.81 2.73
N VAL A 30 -15.52 11.50 1.44
CA VAL A 30 -16.59 12.13 0.65
C VAL A 30 -17.96 11.97 1.31
N GLY A 31 -18.17 10.88 2.05
CA GLY A 31 -19.39 10.66 2.85
C GLY A 31 -19.68 11.74 3.89
N TYR A 32 -18.66 12.44 4.41
CA TYR A 32 -18.85 13.56 5.34
C TYR A 32 -19.31 14.85 4.64
N PHE A 33 -19.18 14.92 3.31
CA PHE A 33 -19.65 16.04 2.50
C PHE A 33 -21.04 15.79 1.90
N LEU A 34 -21.59 14.59 2.08
CA LEU A 34 -22.97 14.29 1.70
C LEU A 34 -23.92 14.84 2.77
N PRO A 35 -25.04 15.47 2.37
CA PRO A 35 -26.01 15.99 3.33
C PRO A 35 -26.55 14.83 4.20
N PRO A 36 -26.76 15.06 5.50
CA PRO A 36 -27.30 14.04 6.40
C PRO A 36 -28.67 13.56 5.88
N SER A 37 -28.89 12.25 5.95
CA SER A 37 -30.17 11.63 5.57
C SER A 37 -31.32 12.30 6.33
N GLY A 38 -32.23 12.95 5.58
CA GLY A 38 -33.50 13.46 6.09
C GLY A 38 -34.43 12.34 6.59
N PRO A 39 -35.59 12.68 7.19
CA PRO A 39 -36.31 11.78 8.08
C PRO A 39 -36.95 10.57 7.39
N ALA A 40 -36.66 9.38 7.96
CA ALA A 40 -37.49 8.18 8.21
C ALA A 40 -38.42 7.57 7.13
N VAL A 41 -38.44 8.04 5.88
CA VAL A 41 -39.33 7.47 4.84
C VAL A 41 -38.56 6.91 3.63
N GLN A 42 -37.22 7.01 3.63
CA GLN A 42 -36.33 6.45 2.58
C GLN A 42 -35.50 5.25 3.10
N ASP A 43 -36.01 4.58 4.14
CA ASP A 43 -35.25 3.77 5.10
C ASP A 43 -34.69 2.42 4.59
N SER A 44 -35.02 1.95 3.39
CA SER A 44 -34.49 0.67 2.88
C SER A 44 -33.31 0.84 1.92
N PHE A 45 -33.41 1.78 0.97
CA PHE A 45 -32.37 2.00 -0.04
C PHE A 45 -31.17 2.76 0.53
N TYR A 46 -31.39 3.86 1.27
CA TYR A 46 -30.30 4.63 1.88
C TYR A 46 -29.57 3.83 2.96
N LEU A 47 -30.31 3.08 3.77
CA LEU A 47 -29.75 2.19 4.77
C LEU A 47 -28.96 1.04 4.11
N GLY A 48 -29.53 0.39 3.09
CA GLY A 48 -28.83 -0.65 2.32
C GLY A 48 -27.59 -0.13 1.59
N LEU A 49 -27.64 1.11 1.09
CA LEU A 49 -26.50 1.78 0.47
C LEU A 49 -25.36 1.99 1.47
N HIS A 50 -25.64 2.45 2.68
CA HIS A 50 -24.62 2.76 3.69
C HIS A 50 -24.11 1.54 4.46
N ILE A 51 -24.95 0.54 4.71
CA ILE A 51 -24.60 -0.64 5.51
C ILE A 51 -24.05 -1.78 4.65
N VAL A 52 -24.52 -1.92 3.41
CA VAL A 52 -24.19 -3.07 2.57
C VAL A 52 -23.33 -2.66 1.38
N TRP A 53 -23.83 -1.77 0.53
CA TRP A 53 -23.17 -1.49 -0.76
C TRP A 53 -21.89 -0.68 -0.61
N LEU A 54 -21.87 0.39 0.18
CA LEU A 54 -20.67 1.20 0.40
C LEU A 54 -19.51 0.41 1.03
N PRO A 55 -19.73 -0.40 2.10
CA PRO A 55 -18.68 -1.27 2.64
C PRO A 55 -18.22 -2.36 1.66
N LEU A 56 -19.13 -2.94 0.89
CA LEU A 56 -18.80 -3.98 -0.10
C LEU A 56 -17.95 -3.42 -1.24
N ILE A 57 -18.32 -2.25 -1.79
CA ILE A 57 -17.55 -1.53 -2.81
C ILE A 57 -16.17 -1.17 -2.27
N GLY A 58 -16.10 -0.66 -1.04
CA GLY A 58 -14.81 -0.37 -0.38
C GLY A 58 -13.90 -1.60 -0.27
N THR A 59 -14.47 -2.74 0.12
CA THR A 59 -13.73 -4.00 0.23
C THR A 59 -13.27 -4.52 -1.13
N LEU A 60 -14.14 -4.49 -2.14
CA LEU A 60 -13.81 -4.86 -3.51
C LEU A 60 -12.71 -3.96 -4.10
N LEU A 61 -12.77 -2.65 -3.84
CA LEU A 61 -11.76 -1.70 -4.29
C LEU A 61 -10.39 -1.99 -3.64
N ILE A 62 -10.35 -2.27 -2.34
CA ILE A 62 -9.12 -2.67 -1.64
C ILE A 62 -8.57 -3.97 -2.25
N GLY A 63 -9.43 -4.95 -2.53
CA GLY A 63 -9.05 -6.20 -3.20
C GLY A 63 -8.47 -5.96 -4.60
N ALA A 64 -9.07 -5.07 -5.38
CA ALA A 64 -8.57 -4.70 -6.71
C ALA A 64 -7.21 -3.99 -6.63
N ILE A 65 -7.04 -3.05 -5.69
CA ILE A 65 -5.76 -2.36 -5.45
C ILE A 65 -4.66 -3.38 -5.08
N ALA A 66 -4.97 -4.32 -4.19
CA ALA A 66 -4.05 -5.37 -3.79
C ALA A 66 -3.67 -6.26 -4.98
N ALA A 67 -4.63 -6.66 -5.81
CA ALA A 67 -4.37 -7.46 -7.02
C ALA A 67 -3.44 -6.73 -8.00
N VAL A 68 -3.69 -5.43 -8.27
CA VAL A 68 -2.82 -4.61 -9.12
C VAL A 68 -1.41 -4.52 -8.56
N PHE A 69 -1.27 -4.35 -7.24
CA PHE A 69 0.04 -4.34 -6.58
C PHE A 69 0.77 -5.67 -6.73
N VAL A 70 0.09 -6.81 -6.46
CA VAL A 70 0.65 -8.16 -6.60
C VAL A 70 1.13 -8.42 -8.03
N ILE A 71 0.33 -8.06 -9.03
CA ILE A 71 0.70 -8.17 -10.45
C ILE A 71 1.95 -7.34 -10.74
N GLY A 72 2.03 -6.12 -10.20
CA GLY A 72 3.20 -5.26 -10.33
C GLY A 72 4.48 -5.88 -9.77
N VAL A 73 4.42 -6.41 -8.54
CA VAL A 73 5.54 -7.13 -7.90
C VAL A 73 5.93 -8.36 -8.73
N TRP A 74 4.95 -9.14 -9.18
CA TRP A 74 5.17 -10.33 -10.00
C TRP A 74 5.90 -10.02 -11.31
N PHE A 75 5.53 -8.95 -12.01
CA PHE A 75 6.20 -8.56 -13.24
C PHE A 75 7.66 -8.17 -13.01
N VAL A 76 7.95 -7.37 -11.98
CA VAL A 76 9.33 -6.98 -11.66
C VAL A 76 10.15 -8.19 -11.24
N TRP A 77 9.58 -9.06 -10.39
CA TRP A 77 10.27 -10.27 -9.93
C TRP A 77 10.50 -11.30 -11.04
N GLY A 78 9.56 -11.42 -12.00
CA GLY A 78 9.67 -12.34 -13.12
C GLY A 78 10.91 -12.09 -14.00
N ASP A 79 11.37 -10.84 -14.07
CA ASP A 79 12.57 -10.47 -14.82
C ASP A 79 13.88 -10.59 -14.01
N ARG A 80 13.81 -11.04 -12.73
CA ARG A 80 14.96 -11.08 -11.80
C ARG A 80 16.23 -11.72 -12.38
N ALA A 81 16.09 -12.80 -13.16
CA ALA A 81 17.23 -13.56 -13.68
C ALA A 81 18.15 -12.75 -14.61
N ARG A 82 17.67 -11.61 -15.12
CA ARG A 82 18.38 -10.75 -16.07
C ARG A 82 19.14 -9.60 -15.41
N PHE A 83 18.96 -9.41 -14.11
CA PHE A 83 19.66 -8.40 -13.33
C PHE A 83 20.96 -8.95 -12.74
N ASP A 84 21.88 -8.05 -12.39
CA ASP A 84 23.15 -8.41 -11.76
C ASP A 84 22.93 -9.16 -10.44
N ALA A 85 23.94 -9.93 -9.99
CA ALA A 85 23.81 -10.72 -8.77
C ALA A 85 23.43 -9.89 -7.53
N SER A 86 23.96 -8.66 -7.44
CA SER A 86 23.65 -7.70 -6.36
C SER A 86 22.20 -7.21 -6.44
N GLN A 87 21.70 -6.90 -7.63
CA GLN A 87 20.31 -6.50 -7.87
C GLN A 87 19.31 -7.64 -7.61
N ARG A 88 19.67 -8.86 -8.02
CA ARG A 88 18.90 -10.07 -7.71
C ARG A 88 18.74 -10.31 -6.22
N ALA A 89 19.77 -10.02 -5.42
CA ALA A 89 19.68 -10.12 -3.96
C ALA A 89 18.68 -9.12 -3.38
N TYR A 90 18.68 -7.87 -3.85
CA TYR A 90 17.67 -6.87 -3.45
C TYR A 90 16.27 -7.27 -3.86
N LEU A 91 16.07 -7.74 -5.10
CA LEU A 91 14.79 -8.28 -5.52
C LEU A 91 14.37 -9.38 -4.54
N GLY A 92 15.26 -10.33 -4.25
CA GLY A 92 15.15 -11.38 -3.23
C GLY A 92 14.56 -10.91 -1.90
N LEU A 93 15.18 -9.89 -1.30
CA LEU A 93 14.72 -9.26 -0.07
C LEU A 93 13.34 -8.62 -0.23
N ALA A 94 13.05 -8.07 -1.41
CA ALA A 94 11.74 -7.50 -1.70
C ALA A 94 10.62 -8.55 -1.71
N ALA A 95 10.84 -9.74 -2.30
CA ALA A 95 9.83 -10.80 -2.20
C ALA A 95 9.70 -11.38 -0.81
N LEU A 96 10.79 -11.44 -0.03
CA LEU A 96 10.70 -11.85 1.37
C LEU A 96 9.84 -10.88 2.17
N ALA A 97 10.09 -9.58 2.02
CA ALA A 97 9.27 -8.53 2.64
C ALA A 97 7.81 -8.58 2.14
N PHE A 98 7.60 -8.86 0.86
CA PHE A 98 6.27 -9.01 0.28
C PHE A 98 5.53 -10.22 0.85
N ALA A 99 6.22 -11.36 1.01
CA ALA A 99 5.66 -12.56 1.61
C ALA A 99 5.27 -12.31 3.08
N ALA A 100 6.09 -11.56 3.82
CA ALA A 100 5.76 -11.14 5.19
C ALA A 100 4.53 -10.22 5.22
N ALA A 101 4.45 -9.23 4.32
CA ALA A 101 3.28 -8.37 4.18
C ALA A 101 2.01 -9.14 3.83
N PHE A 102 2.11 -10.09 2.89
CA PHE A 102 1.01 -10.96 2.49
C PHE A 102 0.56 -11.86 3.66
N GLY A 103 1.49 -12.49 4.37
CA GLY A 103 1.19 -13.28 5.56
C GLY A 103 0.50 -12.46 6.65
N ALA A 104 0.97 -11.23 6.89
CA ALA A 104 0.32 -10.30 7.82
C ALA A 104 -1.10 -9.90 7.36
N ALA A 105 -1.33 -9.72 6.06
CA ALA A 105 -2.66 -9.44 5.51
C ALA A 105 -3.64 -10.62 5.67
N VAL A 106 -3.16 -11.86 5.46
CA VAL A 106 -3.93 -13.08 5.70
C VAL A 106 -4.26 -13.21 7.19
N LEU A 107 -3.28 -12.98 8.06
CA LEU A 107 -3.48 -13.01 9.51
C LEU A 107 -4.47 -11.94 9.96
N ARG A 108 -4.33 -10.70 9.48
CA ARG A 108 -5.27 -9.59 9.75
C ARG A 108 -6.69 -9.98 9.34
N THR A 109 -6.88 -10.49 8.13
CA THR A 109 -8.21 -10.89 7.63
C THR A 109 -8.81 -11.99 8.49
N SER A 110 -8.01 -13.00 8.85
CA SER A 110 -8.44 -14.10 9.72
C SER A 110 -8.85 -13.60 11.10
N LEU A 111 -8.04 -12.74 11.74
CA LEU A 111 -8.35 -12.11 13.02
C LEU A 111 -9.61 -11.23 12.93
N GLY A 112 -9.79 -10.49 11.83
CA GLY A 112 -10.96 -9.67 11.58
C GLY A 112 -12.25 -10.49 11.47
N LEU A 113 -12.19 -11.64 10.78
CA LEU A 113 -13.31 -12.59 10.74
C LEU A 113 -13.62 -13.11 12.14
N PHE A 114 -12.61 -13.55 12.89
CA PHE A 114 -12.79 -14.02 14.27
C PHE A 114 -13.42 -12.95 15.16
N LEU A 115 -12.96 -11.70 15.12
CA LEU A 115 -13.54 -10.58 15.86
C LEU A 115 -15.00 -10.27 15.46
N GLY A 116 -15.33 -10.46 14.18
CA GLY A 116 -16.69 -10.26 13.68
C GLY A 116 -17.68 -11.35 14.12
N PHE A 117 -17.20 -12.59 14.31
CA PHE A 117 -18.04 -13.72 14.74
C PHE A 117 -18.01 -13.97 16.25
N VAL A 118 -16.89 -13.66 16.90
CA VAL A 118 -16.64 -13.87 18.32
C VAL A 118 -16.20 -12.54 18.90
N TYR A 119 -17.07 -11.94 19.72
CA TYR A 119 -16.75 -10.68 20.39
C TYR A 119 -15.57 -10.86 21.36
N ALA A 120 -14.37 -10.51 20.92
CA ALA A 120 -13.12 -10.70 21.64
C ALA A 120 -12.26 -9.42 21.60
N PRO A 121 -12.64 -8.37 22.36
CA PRO A 121 -12.04 -7.04 22.25
C PRO A 121 -10.53 -7.01 22.52
N ASP A 122 -10.01 -7.95 23.30
CA ASP A 122 -8.57 -8.08 23.60
C ASP A 122 -7.72 -8.36 22.35
N LEU A 123 -8.31 -8.88 21.26
CA LEU A 123 -7.61 -9.13 20.00
C LEU A 123 -7.40 -7.84 19.17
N HIS A 124 -7.99 -6.70 19.54
CA HIS A 124 -7.77 -5.44 18.84
C HIS A 124 -6.31 -4.98 18.88
N GLY A 125 -5.62 -5.17 20.03
CA GLY A 125 -4.20 -4.84 20.15
C GLY A 125 -3.32 -5.70 19.23
N VAL A 126 -3.64 -7.00 19.11
CA VAL A 126 -2.95 -7.92 18.19
C VAL A 126 -3.19 -7.49 16.74
N LEU A 127 -4.42 -7.14 16.38
CA LEU A 127 -4.76 -6.68 15.04
C LEU A 127 -4.02 -5.40 14.67
N ASP A 128 -3.84 -4.47 15.61
CA ASP A 128 -3.07 -3.24 15.38
C ASP A 128 -1.57 -3.51 15.20
N ALA A 129 -0.99 -4.42 16.00
CA ALA A 129 0.39 -4.84 15.80
C ALA A 129 0.61 -5.50 14.42
N VAL A 130 -0.32 -6.36 13.98
CA VAL A 130 -0.29 -6.98 12.65
C VAL A 130 -0.36 -5.92 11.54
N ASN A 131 -1.16 -4.87 11.72
CA ASN A 131 -1.26 -3.77 10.76
C ASN A 131 0.04 -2.99 10.61
N VAL A 132 0.69 -2.67 11.73
CA VAL A 132 2.00 -2.00 11.72
C VAL A 132 3.04 -2.89 11.05
N GLY A 133 3.09 -4.17 11.39
CA GLY A 133 3.98 -5.14 10.76
C GLY A 133 3.76 -5.26 9.25
N ALA A 134 2.50 -5.30 8.80
CA ALA A 134 2.15 -5.31 7.39
C ALA A 134 2.61 -4.03 6.66
N ALA A 135 2.38 -2.86 7.26
CA ALA A 135 2.76 -1.57 6.67
C ALA A 135 4.29 -1.43 6.53
N ILE A 136 5.04 -1.80 7.57
CA ILE A 136 6.51 -1.80 7.54
C ILE A 136 7.02 -2.78 6.48
N SER A 137 6.47 -3.99 6.42
CA SER A 137 6.85 -5.00 5.44
C SER A 137 6.56 -4.57 4.00
N LEU A 138 5.44 -3.88 3.76
CA LEU A 138 5.13 -3.26 2.47
C LEU A 138 6.13 -2.15 2.11
N GLY A 139 6.51 -1.32 3.08
CA GLY A 139 7.55 -0.29 2.89
C GLY A 139 8.89 -0.91 2.46
N PHE A 140 9.33 -1.98 3.13
CA PHE A 140 10.54 -2.71 2.74
C PHE A 140 10.43 -3.37 1.37
N THR A 141 9.26 -3.93 1.03
CA THR A 141 8.98 -4.49 -0.30
C THR A 141 9.25 -3.46 -1.38
N VAL A 142 8.65 -2.29 -1.22
CA VAL A 142 8.76 -1.17 -2.15
C VAL A 142 10.20 -0.66 -2.25
N TYR A 143 10.87 -0.48 -1.11
CA TYR A 143 12.25 0.00 -1.07
C TYR A 143 13.21 -0.94 -1.80
N TRP A 144 13.14 -2.24 -1.50
CA TRP A 144 14.01 -3.23 -2.10
C TRP A 144 13.69 -3.51 -3.57
N LEU A 145 12.44 -3.37 -4.00
CA LEU A 145 12.08 -3.40 -5.42
C LEU A 145 12.80 -2.28 -6.20
N LEU A 146 12.75 -1.04 -5.71
CA LEU A 146 13.38 0.09 -6.38
C LEU A 146 14.92 -0.06 -6.47
N LEU A 147 15.55 -0.56 -5.41
CA LEU A 147 16.97 -0.86 -5.44
C LEU A 147 17.32 -2.04 -6.36
N GLY A 148 16.48 -3.08 -6.36
CA GLY A 148 16.64 -4.25 -7.23
C GLY A 148 16.55 -3.91 -8.71
N VAL A 149 15.73 -2.94 -9.08
CA VAL A 149 15.62 -2.42 -10.45
C VAL A 149 16.81 -1.51 -10.83
N GLY A 150 17.62 -1.07 -9.85
CA GLY A 150 18.84 -0.29 -10.09
C GLY A 150 18.61 1.22 -10.24
N ILE A 151 17.62 1.76 -9.54
CA ILE A 151 17.34 3.20 -9.48
C ILE A 151 18.14 3.79 -8.30
N ARG A 152 19.38 4.25 -8.56
CA ARG A 152 20.29 4.71 -7.49
C ARG A 152 19.82 5.98 -6.80
N GLN A 153 19.15 6.88 -7.52
CA GLN A 153 18.62 8.14 -7.00
C GLN A 153 17.47 7.91 -5.99
N ALA A 154 16.82 6.74 -6.04
CA ALA A 154 15.76 6.36 -5.10
C ALA A 154 16.26 5.90 -3.72
N ARG A 155 17.59 5.81 -3.49
CA ARG A 155 18.14 5.23 -2.26
C ARG A 155 17.82 6.09 -1.04
N LEU A 156 18.21 7.36 -1.04
CA LEU A 156 17.97 8.27 0.08
C LEU A 156 16.48 8.62 0.22
N ALA A 157 15.82 8.93 -0.90
CA ALA A 157 14.39 9.24 -0.92
C ALA A 157 13.54 8.04 -0.45
N GLY A 158 13.92 6.81 -0.81
CA GLY A 158 13.26 5.59 -0.34
C GLY A 158 13.45 5.34 1.16
N ILE A 159 14.63 5.66 1.71
CA ILE A 159 14.84 5.62 3.18
C ILE A 159 13.94 6.64 3.87
N ILE A 160 13.89 7.88 3.37
CA ILE A 160 13.03 8.93 3.94
C ILE A 160 11.56 8.50 3.89
N ALA A 161 11.11 7.97 2.75
CA ALA A 161 9.75 7.47 2.58
C ALA A 161 9.45 6.31 3.56
N LEU A 162 10.37 5.37 3.73
CA LEU A 162 10.22 4.25 4.66
C LEU A 162 10.14 4.70 6.11
N VAL A 163 11.02 5.61 6.52
CA VAL A 163 11.05 6.17 7.89
C VAL A 163 9.76 6.93 8.17
N ALA A 164 9.33 7.78 7.24
CA ALA A 164 8.08 8.53 7.38
C ALA A 164 6.86 7.61 7.49
N GLY A 165 6.79 6.54 6.68
CA GLY A 165 5.70 5.57 6.74
C GLY A 165 5.70 4.73 8.03
N SER A 166 6.88 4.37 8.52
CA SER A 166 7.04 3.64 9.79
C SER A 166 6.65 4.51 10.98
N LEU A 167 7.07 5.78 10.97
CA LEU A 167 6.68 6.78 11.96
C LEU A 167 5.16 7.00 11.97
N SER A 168 4.57 7.15 10.78
CA SER A 168 3.11 7.25 10.62
C SER A 168 2.38 6.07 11.27
N SER A 169 2.86 4.84 11.02
CA SER A 169 2.28 3.61 11.57
C SER A 169 2.38 3.55 13.09
N ALA A 170 3.53 3.93 13.66
CA ALA A 170 3.73 3.98 15.11
C ALA A 170 2.84 5.05 15.78
N LEU A 171 2.75 6.23 15.17
CA LEU A 171 1.90 7.33 15.66
C LEU A 171 0.42 6.98 15.59
N ALA A 172 -0.01 6.20 14.60
CA ALA A 172 -1.40 5.73 14.51
C ALA A 172 -1.76 4.81 15.70
N VAL A 173 -0.83 3.96 16.15
CA VAL A 173 -1.03 3.13 17.36
C VAL A 173 -1.06 4.00 18.61
N LEU A 174 -0.11 4.94 18.74
CA LEU A 174 -0.07 5.85 19.88
C LEU A 174 -1.33 6.71 19.99
N TRP A 175 -1.84 7.23 18.87
CA TRP A 175 -3.10 7.96 18.84
C TRP A 175 -4.27 7.12 19.33
N ARG A 176 -4.37 5.85 18.92
CA ARG A 176 -5.45 4.97 19.41
C ARG A 176 -5.43 4.76 20.92
N VAL A 177 -4.24 4.65 21.51
CA VAL A 177 -4.07 4.44 22.95
C VAL A 177 -4.32 5.73 23.74
N THR A 178 -3.82 6.86 23.22
CA THR A 178 -3.82 8.14 23.96
C THR A 178 -4.98 9.07 23.60
N GLN A 179 -5.66 8.82 22.49
CA GLN A 179 -6.67 9.70 21.87
C GLN A 179 -6.17 11.15 21.69
N ASN A 180 -4.85 11.35 21.54
CA ASN A 180 -4.25 12.67 21.35
C ASN A 180 -4.20 13.05 19.87
N ASP A 181 -5.03 14.02 19.47
CA ASP A 181 -5.15 14.48 18.08
C ASP A 181 -3.84 15.00 17.47
N GLY A 182 -2.89 15.45 18.29
CA GLY A 182 -1.55 15.83 17.82
C GLY A 182 -0.81 14.67 17.18
N PHE A 183 -0.90 13.46 17.74
CA PHE A 183 -0.31 12.26 17.14
C PHE A 183 -1.02 11.84 15.85
N ALA A 184 -2.35 12.01 15.78
CA ALA A 184 -3.11 11.74 14.56
C ALA A 184 -2.66 12.65 13.41
N LEU A 185 -2.51 13.95 13.67
CA LEU A 185 -2.12 14.93 12.65
C LEU A 185 -0.70 14.68 12.12
N ILE A 186 0.27 14.48 13.03
CA ILE A 186 1.66 14.21 12.64
C ILE A 186 1.75 12.86 11.91
N GLY A 187 1.05 11.84 12.43
CA GLY A 187 1.02 10.51 11.81
C GLY A 187 0.44 10.55 10.40
N LEU A 188 -0.68 11.24 10.20
CA LEU A 188 -1.30 11.40 8.89
C LEU A 188 -0.39 12.16 7.92
N THR A 189 0.24 13.25 8.37
CA THR A 189 1.18 14.03 7.55
C THR A 189 2.38 13.19 7.10
N ALA A 190 2.99 12.45 8.03
CA ALA A 190 4.11 11.55 7.72
C ALA A 190 3.70 10.43 6.75
N GLY A 191 2.48 9.90 6.89
CA GLY A 191 1.93 8.87 6.01
C GLY A 191 1.70 9.39 4.58
N LEU A 192 1.11 10.57 4.43
CA LEU A 192 0.91 11.21 3.12
C LEU A 192 2.24 11.54 2.45
N MET A 193 3.22 12.05 3.21
CA MET A 193 4.56 12.31 2.70
C MET A 193 5.22 11.01 2.19
N SER A 194 5.17 9.94 2.98
CA SER A 194 5.68 8.62 2.60
C SER A 194 5.06 8.11 1.30
N LEU A 195 3.72 8.12 1.21
CA LEU A 195 2.98 7.66 0.03
C LEU A 195 3.32 8.48 -1.22
N THR A 196 3.38 9.81 -1.09
CA THR A 196 3.70 10.71 -2.21
C THR A 196 5.11 10.47 -2.72
N LEU A 197 6.08 10.28 -1.82
CA LEU A 197 7.44 9.93 -2.18
C LEU A 197 7.48 8.58 -2.90
N TRP A 198 6.80 7.55 -2.38
CA TRP A 198 6.77 6.24 -3.04
C TRP A 198 6.19 6.32 -4.45
N MET A 199 5.05 6.98 -4.62
CA MET A 199 4.44 7.18 -5.94
C MET A 199 5.41 7.88 -6.91
N SER A 200 6.05 8.95 -6.46
CA SER A 200 7.03 9.70 -7.27
C SER A 200 8.21 8.83 -7.68
N LEU A 201 8.74 8.02 -6.76
CA LEU A 201 9.88 7.14 -7.02
C LEU A 201 9.55 6.01 -8.00
N PHE A 202 8.35 5.44 -7.94
CA PHE A 202 7.93 4.41 -8.90
C PHE A 202 7.68 4.99 -10.30
N LEU A 203 7.08 6.17 -10.39
CA LEU A 203 6.91 6.87 -11.67
C LEU A 203 8.28 7.21 -12.29
N TRP A 204 9.18 7.79 -11.50
CA TRP A 204 10.54 8.08 -11.91
C TRP A 204 11.29 6.82 -12.37
N GLY A 205 11.20 5.75 -11.56
CA GLY A 205 11.80 4.46 -11.90
C GLY A 205 11.30 3.87 -13.21
N SER A 206 10.01 4.03 -13.49
CA SER A 206 9.41 3.58 -14.75
C SER A 206 9.95 4.35 -15.97
N GLU A 207 10.25 5.64 -15.80
CA GLU A 207 10.81 6.47 -16.86
C GLU A 207 12.31 6.22 -17.06
N GLU A 208 13.08 6.02 -15.99
CA GLU A 208 14.48 5.57 -16.11
C GLU A 208 14.59 4.26 -16.90
N LEU A 209 13.69 3.30 -16.66
CA LEU A 209 13.68 2.05 -17.41
C LEU A 209 13.32 2.23 -18.89
N ARG A 210 12.47 3.22 -19.21
CA ARG A 210 12.14 3.58 -20.58
C ARG A 210 13.36 4.12 -21.31
N VAL A 211 14.03 5.13 -20.75
CA VAL A 211 15.22 5.75 -21.36
C VAL A 211 16.32 4.72 -21.60
N ARG A 212 16.61 3.87 -20.61
CA ARG A 212 17.61 2.79 -20.75
C ARG A 212 17.24 1.73 -21.80
N ALA A 213 15.97 1.57 -22.14
CA ALA A 213 15.53 0.65 -23.18
C ALA A 213 15.74 1.23 -24.58
N ASP A 214 15.59 2.55 -24.72
CA ASP A 214 15.78 3.27 -25.98
C ASP A 214 17.27 3.44 -26.33
N ASP A 215 18.17 3.45 -25.32
CA ASP A 215 19.63 3.56 -25.49
C ASP A 215 20.35 2.26 -25.88
N ARG A 216 19.67 1.10 -25.93
CA ARG A 216 20.30 -0.17 -26.34
C ARG A 216 20.30 -0.30 -27.86
N PRO A 217 21.46 -0.53 -28.52
CA PRO A 217 21.49 -0.75 -29.97
C PRO A 217 20.70 -2.04 -30.34
N PRO A 218 20.12 -2.08 -31.55
CA PRO A 218 19.26 -3.17 -32.03
C PRO A 218 19.96 -4.53 -32.08
#